data_AF-A0A1E3HJK3-F1
#
_entry.id   AF-A0A1E3HJK3-F1
#
_cell.length_a   1.000
_cell.length_b   1.000
_cell.length_c   1.000
_cell.angle_alpha   90.00
_cell.angle_beta   90.00
_cell.angle_gamma   90.00
#
_symmetry.space_group_name_H-M   'P 1'
#
loop_
_entity.id
_entity.type
_entity.pdbx_description
1 polymer ?
#
loop_
_entity_poly.entity_id
_entity_poly.type
_entity_poly.pdbx_seq_one_letter_code
_entity_poly.pdbx_strand_id
1 'polypeptide(L)'
;MTEADPSSPQRLSEDVMYVLLGHVGATASPSALTTFLRVSRSFHKRLIPFLYKTPNLTQRNVPGFLFGLSSTDKIDDDEREQWWQGDVADKKSAVARRLAMLGHVQSCVFEDYDAVIMCDIAVVEFLSQGRDSPPIKWTGRPLPPFLSSRSHLLR
;
A
#
# COMPACT_ATOMS: atom_id res chain seq x y z
N MET A 1 -8.77 8.49 47.25
CA MET A 1 -8.63 7.32 46.37
C MET A 1 -9.89 7.25 45.55
N THR A 2 -9.80 7.46 44.24
CA THR A 2 -10.95 7.46 43.34
C THR A 2 -11.20 6.01 42.92
N GLU A 3 -12.29 5.41 43.37
CA GLU A 3 -12.75 4.11 42.89
C GLU A 3 -12.95 4.20 41.37
N ALA A 4 -12.23 3.37 40.62
CA ALA A 4 -12.45 3.24 39.19
C ALA A 4 -13.84 2.61 38.97
N ASP A 5 -14.68 3.30 38.20
CA ASP A 5 -16.00 2.82 37.79
C ASP A 5 -15.87 1.40 37.17
N PRO A 6 -16.48 0.36 37.76
CA PRO A 6 -16.37 -1.01 37.27
C PRO A 6 -16.97 -1.21 35.88
N SER A 7 -17.69 -0.21 35.37
CA SER A 7 -18.31 -0.19 34.04
C SER A 7 -17.39 0.36 32.95
N SER A 8 -16.21 0.89 33.31
CA SER A 8 -15.24 1.34 32.32
C SER A 8 -14.65 0.11 31.61
N PRO A 9 -14.74 0.01 30.26
CA PRO A 9 -14.14 -1.11 29.54
C PRO A 9 -12.65 -1.15 29.89
N GLN A 10 -12.21 -2.24 30.53
CA GLN A 10 -10.81 -2.43 30.87
C GLN A 10 -9.99 -2.27 29.58
N ARG A 11 -9.16 -1.22 29.55
CA ARG A 11 -8.28 -0.99 28.42
C ARG A 11 -7.24 -2.10 28.43
N LEU A 12 -7.27 -2.93 27.41
CA LEU A 12 -6.19 -3.87 27.14
C LEU A 12 -4.88 -3.09 27.03
N SER A 13 -3.80 -3.66 27.57
CA SER A 13 -2.45 -3.16 27.34
C SER A 13 -2.18 -3.05 25.83
N GLU A 14 -1.40 -2.05 25.42
CA GLU A 14 -1.03 -1.84 24.03
C GLU A 14 -0.30 -3.04 23.43
N ASP A 15 0.45 -3.79 24.23
CA ASP A 15 1.18 -4.99 23.83
C ASP A 15 0.23 -6.15 23.53
N VAL A 16 -0.77 -6.35 24.40
CA VAL A 16 -1.80 -7.37 24.20
C VAL A 16 -2.61 -7.04 22.95
N MET A 17 -2.98 -5.77 22.78
CA MET A 17 -3.65 -5.30 21.57
C MET A 17 -2.76 -5.47 20.32
N TYR A 18 -1.44 -5.31 20.45
CA TYR A 18 -0.49 -5.52 19.35
C TYR A 18 -0.50 -6.96 18.86
N VAL A 19 -0.38 -7.91 19.79
CA VAL A 19 -0.40 -9.34 19.46
C VAL A 19 -1.74 -9.74 18.85
N LEU A 20 -2.86 -9.27 19.42
CA LEU A 20 -4.19 -9.56 18.90
C LEU A 20 -4.38 -9.04 17.48
N LEU A 21 -4.02 -7.77 17.22
CA LEU A 21 -4.13 -7.19 15.88
C LEU A 21 -3.19 -7.85 14.88
N GLY A 22 -1.99 -8.26 15.31
CA GLY A 22 -1.10 -9.05 14.45
C GLY A 22 -1.72 -10.38 14.03
N HIS A 23 -2.37 -11.08 14.96
CA HIS A 23 -3.06 -12.33 14.67
C HIS A 23 -4.28 -12.12 13.76
N VAL A 24 -5.13 -11.12 14.07
CA VAL A 24 -6.28 -10.73 13.23
C VAL A 24 -5.81 -10.36 11.82
N GLY A 25 -4.74 -9.58 11.70
CA GLY A 25 -4.12 -9.21 10.43
C GLY A 25 -3.76 -10.42 9.58
N ALA A 26 -3.21 -11.47 10.21
CA ALA A 26 -2.74 -12.66 9.52
C ALA A 26 -3.85 -13.67 9.17
N THR A 27 -4.96 -13.70 9.92
CA THR A 27 -5.98 -14.76 9.78
C THR A 27 -7.33 -14.29 9.27
N ALA A 28 -7.67 -13.01 9.43
CA ALA A 28 -8.97 -12.51 9.02
C ALA A 28 -9.09 -12.38 7.51
N SER A 29 -10.31 -12.56 6.99
CA SER A 29 -10.59 -12.30 5.59
C SER A 29 -10.37 -10.82 5.24
N PRO A 30 -10.07 -10.49 3.97
CA PRO A 30 -9.96 -9.09 3.55
C PRO A 30 -11.20 -8.25 3.92
N SER A 31 -12.40 -8.81 3.80
CA SER A 31 -13.64 -8.12 4.18
C SER A 31 -13.69 -7.83 5.70
N ALA A 32 -13.33 -8.79 6.54
CA ALA A 32 -13.25 -8.57 7.99
C ALA A 32 -12.20 -7.52 8.34
N LEU A 33 -11.02 -7.57 7.69
CA LEU A 33 -9.96 -6.56 7.87
C LEU A 33 -10.46 -5.16 7.52
N THR A 34 -11.24 -4.99 6.43
CA THR A 34 -11.79 -3.66 6.09
C THR A 34 -12.70 -3.08 7.16
N THR A 35 -13.41 -3.94 7.91
CA THR A 35 -14.22 -3.50 9.06
C THR A 35 -13.32 -3.08 10.22
N PHE A 36 -12.31 -3.88 10.57
CA PHE A 36 -11.40 -3.55 11.68
C PHE A 36 -10.59 -2.28 11.42
N LEU A 37 -10.17 -2.04 10.18
CA LEU A 37 -9.46 -0.83 9.77
C LEU A 37 -10.20 0.47 10.08
N ARG A 38 -11.54 0.42 10.21
CA ARG A 38 -12.39 1.60 10.47
C ARG A 38 -12.61 1.87 11.96
N VAL A 39 -12.21 0.96 12.85
CA VAL A 39 -12.45 1.07 14.30
C VAL A 39 -11.70 2.24 14.91
N SER A 40 -10.43 2.41 14.55
CA SER A 40 -9.60 3.52 15.04
C SER A 40 -8.39 3.76 14.15
N ARG A 41 -7.72 4.91 14.32
CA ARG A 41 -6.44 5.19 13.64
C ARG A 41 -5.35 4.15 13.97
N SER A 42 -5.32 3.66 15.22
CA SER A 42 -4.36 2.63 15.65
C SER A 42 -4.59 1.31 14.91
N PHE A 43 -5.86 0.91 14.78
CA PHE A 43 -6.24 -0.29 14.01
C PHE A 43 -5.90 -0.12 12.54
N HIS A 44 -6.21 1.05 11.97
CA HIS A 44 -5.86 1.38 10.59
C HIS A 44 -4.36 1.18 10.34
N LYS A 45 -3.52 1.87 11.12
CA LYS A 45 -2.06 1.83 10.98
C LYS A 45 -1.49 0.42 11.10
N ARG A 46 -2.00 -0.39 12.03
CA ARG A 46 -1.49 -1.75 12.29
C ARG A 46 -1.98 -2.78 11.29
N LEU A 47 -3.22 -2.68 10.82
CA LEU A 47 -3.83 -3.70 9.96
C LEU A 47 -3.69 -3.40 8.46
N ILE A 48 -3.44 -2.14 8.07
CA ILE A 48 -3.37 -1.78 6.65
C ILE A 48 -2.28 -2.53 5.88
N PRO A 49 -1.09 -2.84 6.46
CA PRO A 49 -0.08 -3.61 5.77
C PRO A 49 -0.53 -5.03 5.43
N PHE A 50 -1.39 -5.65 6.25
CA PHE A 50 -1.89 -7.00 5.99
C PHE A 50 -2.84 -7.03 4.79
N LEU A 51 -3.70 -6.02 4.66
CA LEU A 51 -4.61 -5.91 3.51
C LEU A 51 -3.86 -5.65 2.20
N TYR A 52 -2.76 -4.89 2.26
CA TYR A 52 -1.98 -4.51 1.08
C TYR A 52 -0.79 -5.42 0.80
N LYS A 53 -0.54 -6.45 1.63
CA LYS A 53 0.61 -7.35 1.47
C LYS A 53 0.60 -8.08 0.14
N THR A 54 -0.54 -8.67 -0.21
CA THR A 54 -0.71 -9.49 -1.42
C THR A 54 -2.03 -9.20 -2.14
N PRO A 55 -2.18 -8.02 -2.77
CA PRO A 55 -3.40 -7.64 -3.44
C PRO A 55 -3.68 -8.56 -4.63
N ASN A 56 -4.96 -8.85 -4.83
CA ASN A 56 -5.44 -9.56 -6.00
C ASN A 56 -5.95 -8.56 -7.05
N LEU A 57 -5.28 -8.54 -8.19
CA LEU A 57 -5.47 -7.56 -9.26
C LEU A 57 -6.16 -8.20 -10.47
N THR A 58 -7.17 -7.48 -10.94
CA THR A 58 -7.95 -7.79 -12.13
C THR A 58 -7.94 -6.57 -13.05
N GLN A 59 -8.28 -6.75 -14.32
CA GLN A 59 -8.48 -5.69 -15.29
C GLN A 59 -9.39 -4.57 -14.75
N ARG A 60 -10.36 -4.92 -13.91
CA ARG A 60 -11.34 -3.99 -13.34
C ARG A 60 -10.78 -3.11 -12.23
N ASN A 61 -9.90 -3.64 -11.38
CA ASN A 61 -9.43 -2.93 -10.19
C ASN A 61 -8.00 -2.36 -10.35
N VAL A 62 -7.24 -2.84 -11.32
CA VAL A 62 -5.84 -2.46 -11.51
C VAL A 62 -5.65 -0.96 -11.81
N PRO A 63 -6.53 -0.27 -12.58
CA PRO A 63 -6.36 1.18 -12.81
C PRO A 63 -6.50 1.97 -11.51
N GLY A 64 -7.48 1.61 -10.67
CA GLY A 64 -7.66 2.22 -9.35
C GLY A 64 -6.56 1.83 -8.36
N PHE A 65 -5.96 0.65 -8.51
CA PHE A 65 -4.79 0.23 -7.71
C PHE A 65 -3.56 1.09 -8.02
N LEU A 66 -3.30 1.32 -9.30
CA LEU A 66 -2.11 2.02 -9.81
C LEU A 66 -2.28 3.55 -9.90
N PHE A 67 -3.45 4.07 -9.50
CA PHE A 67 -3.72 5.50 -9.50
C PHE A 67 -2.66 6.27 -8.70
N GLY A 68 -2.08 7.31 -9.30
CA GLY A 68 -0.96 8.08 -8.76
C GLY A 68 0.42 7.67 -9.25
N LEU A 69 0.53 6.49 -9.89
CA LEU A 69 1.77 6.06 -10.53
C LEU A 69 1.91 6.55 -11.97
N SER A 70 0.77 6.86 -12.61
CA SER A 70 0.74 7.30 -13.99
C SER A 70 1.30 8.73 -14.13
N SER A 71 1.86 9.01 -15.30
CA SER A 71 2.41 10.33 -15.64
C SER A 71 1.39 11.48 -15.67
N THR A 72 0.09 11.17 -15.68
CA THR A 72 -0.99 12.16 -15.77
C THR A 72 -1.53 12.59 -14.42
N ASP A 73 -1.18 11.89 -13.33
CA ASP A 73 -1.62 12.20 -11.98
C ASP A 73 -0.76 13.33 -11.38
N LYS A 74 -1.38 14.49 -11.12
CA LYS A 74 -0.73 15.66 -10.51
C LYS A 74 -0.44 15.40 -9.04
N ILE A 75 0.74 14.87 -8.73
CA ILE A 75 1.32 14.89 -7.38
C ILE A 75 2.25 16.08 -7.24
N ASP A 76 2.20 16.74 -6.09
CA ASP A 76 3.10 17.83 -5.72
C ASP A 76 4.55 17.33 -5.57
N ASP A 77 5.52 18.18 -5.92
CA ASP A 77 6.94 17.81 -5.97
C ASP A 77 7.48 17.38 -4.59
N ASP A 78 7.00 18.02 -3.52
CA ASP A 78 7.37 17.71 -2.14
C ASP A 78 6.77 16.35 -1.68
N GLU A 79 5.55 16.04 -2.10
CA GLU A 79 4.92 14.74 -1.82
C GLU A 79 5.52 13.62 -2.68
N ARG A 80 6.11 13.98 -3.82
CA ARG A 80 6.71 13.07 -4.81
C ARG A 80 8.02 12.46 -4.33
N GLU A 81 8.84 13.19 -3.56
CA GLU A 81 10.16 12.71 -3.13
C GLU A 81 10.07 11.65 -2.01
N GLN A 82 9.04 11.73 -1.15
CA GLN A 82 8.84 10.80 -0.01
C GLN A 82 7.58 9.93 -0.15
N TRP A 83 7.12 9.67 -1.37
CA TRP A 83 5.80 9.07 -1.62
C TRP A 83 5.56 7.73 -0.89
N TRP A 84 6.62 6.93 -0.67
CA TRP A 84 6.57 5.63 0.01
C TRP A 84 6.97 5.67 1.50
N GLN A 85 7.51 6.78 1.99
CA GLN A 85 7.97 6.92 3.37
C GLN A 85 6.94 7.62 4.25
N GLY A 86 6.91 7.29 5.54
CA GLY A 86 6.04 7.93 6.54
C GLY A 86 4.67 7.26 6.70
N ASP A 87 3.87 7.76 7.63
CA ASP A 87 2.54 7.23 7.91
C ASP A 87 1.55 7.66 6.83
N VAL A 88 0.64 6.77 6.43
CA VAL A 88 -0.48 7.09 5.53
C VAL A 88 -1.30 8.24 6.12
N ALA A 89 -1.41 8.31 7.45
CA ALA A 89 -2.13 9.39 8.13
C ALA A 89 -1.48 10.77 7.97
N ASP A 90 -0.17 10.83 7.69
CA ASP A 90 0.60 12.08 7.57
C ASP A 90 0.61 12.63 6.14
N LYS A 91 0.12 11.86 5.16
CA LYS A 91 0.04 12.27 3.76
C LYS A 91 -1.15 13.20 3.51
N LYS A 92 -0.90 14.36 2.89
CA LYS A 92 -1.92 15.39 2.66
C LYS A 92 -2.83 15.01 1.50
N SER A 93 -2.27 14.66 0.33
CA SER A 93 -3.08 14.31 -0.84
C SER A 93 -3.57 12.85 -0.82
N ALA A 94 -4.70 12.61 -1.51
CA ALA A 94 -5.23 11.27 -1.70
C ALA A 94 -4.26 10.39 -2.52
N VAL A 95 -3.54 11.00 -3.47
CA VAL A 95 -2.52 10.34 -4.28
C VAL A 95 -1.35 9.90 -3.41
N ALA A 96 -0.81 10.80 -2.57
CA ALA A 96 0.27 10.46 -1.65
C ALA A 96 -0.12 9.38 -0.64
N ARG A 97 -1.36 9.40 -0.13
CA ARG A 97 -1.91 8.31 0.70
C ARG A 97 -1.92 6.99 -0.04
N ARG A 98 -2.39 6.98 -1.29
CA ARG A 98 -2.46 5.77 -2.11
C ARG A 98 -1.07 5.20 -2.37
N LEU A 99 -0.15 6.06 -2.74
CA LEU A 99 1.26 5.75 -2.97
C LEU A 99 1.94 5.18 -1.71
N ALA A 100 1.69 5.75 -0.54
CA ALA A 100 2.19 5.21 0.74
C ALA A 100 1.64 3.79 1.02
N MET A 101 0.36 3.53 0.71
CA MET A 101 -0.22 2.19 0.85
C MET A 101 0.43 1.16 -0.09
N LEU A 102 0.86 1.58 -1.29
CA LEU A 102 1.60 0.71 -2.22
C LEU A 102 2.97 0.29 -1.67
N GLY A 103 3.56 1.06 -0.75
CA GLY A 103 4.77 0.68 -0.03
C GLY A 103 4.63 -0.58 0.84
N HIS A 104 3.39 -0.99 1.18
CA HIS A 104 3.14 -2.23 1.92
C HIS A 104 3.06 -3.48 1.04
N VAL A 105 3.05 -3.32 -0.29
CA VAL A 105 2.87 -4.42 -1.24
C VAL A 105 4.14 -5.23 -1.36
N GLN A 106 4.03 -6.53 -1.05
CA GLN A 106 5.14 -7.49 -1.20
C GLN A 106 5.05 -8.31 -2.48
N SER A 107 3.84 -8.58 -2.98
CA SER A 107 3.64 -9.28 -4.24
C SER A 107 2.23 -9.06 -4.74
N CYS A 108 2.02 -8.94 -6.05
CA CYS A 108 0.66 -8.89 -6.60
C CYS A 108 0.26 -10.28 -7.15
N VAL A 109 -0.96 -10.70 -6.86
CA VAL A 109 -1.61 -11.82 -7.55
C VAL A 109 -2.42 -11.24 -8.70
N PHE A 110 -2.26 -11.79 -9.90
CA PHE A 110 -2.99 -11.33 -11.09
C PHE A 110 -3.93 -12.43 -11.56
N GLU A 111 -5.22 -12.09 -11.68
CA GLU A 111 -6.25 -13.01 -12.18
C GLU A 111 -6.34 -13.01 -13.71
N ASP A 112 -5.89 -11.96 -14.38
CA ASP A 112 -5.91 -11.84 -15.83
C ASP A 112 -4.65 -11.19 -16.39
N TYR A 113 -4.39 -11.46 -17.67
CA TYR A 113 -3.18 -10.99 -18.37
C TYR A 113 -3.18 -9.47 -18.60
N ASP A 114 -4.36 -8.86 -18.77
CA ASP A 114 -4.49 -7.42 -18.97
C ASP A 114 -4.05 -6.65 -17.71
N ALA A 115 -4.36 -7.18 -16.52
CA ALA A 115 -3.89 -6.63 -15.25
C ALA A 115 -2.36 -6.64 -15.12
N VAL A 116 -1.70 -7.67 -15.66
CA VAL A 116 -0.23 -7.74 -15.71
C VAL A 116 0.31 -6.64 -16.61
N ILE A 117 -0.23 -6.50 -17.83
CA ILE A 117 0.21 -5.48 -18.79
C ILE A 117 0.06 -4.08 -18.20
N MET A 118 -1.10 -3.77 -17.63
CA MET A 118 -1.36 -2.45 -17.05
C MET A 118 -0.42 -2.13 -15.88
N CYS A 119 -0.09 -3.13 -15.06
CA CYS A 119 0.87 -2.98 -13.97
C CYS A 119 2.29 -2.72 -14.48
N ASP A 120 2.76 -3.48 -15.47
CA ASP A 120 4.08 -3.27 -16.06
C ASP A 120 4.20 -1.89 -16.71
N ILE A 121 3.17 -1.42 -17.43
CA ILE A 121 3.14 -0.07 -18.01
C ILE A 121 3.24 0.99 -16.92
N ALA A 122 2.43 0.91 -15.87
CA ALA A 122 2.44 1.90 -14.80
C ALA A 122 3.77 1.92 -14.04
N VAL A 123 4.37 0.76 -13.76
CA VAL A 123 5.69 0.68 -13.12
C VAL A 123 6.76 1.33 -14.02
N VAL A 124 6.71 1.10 -15.33
CA VAL A 124 7.66 1.72 -16.27
C VAL A 124 7.48 3.22 -16.34
N GLU A 125 6.24 3.71 -16.48
CA GLU A 125 5.97 5.15 -16.47
C GLU A 125 6.47 5.79 -15.18
N PHE A 126 6.23 5.13 -14.05
CA PHE A 126 6.67 5.57 -12.75
C PHE A 126 8.20 5.69 -12.66
N LEU A 127 8.93 4.66 -13.10
CA LEU A 127 10.40 4.66 -13.14
C LEU A 127 10.97 5.69 -14.12
N SER A 128 10.31 5.89 -15.27
CA SER A 128 10.74 6.85 -16.30
C SER A 128 10.71 8.30 -15.83
N GLN A 129 10.01 8.59 -14.74
CA GLN A 129 9.98 9.90 -14.09
C GLN A 129 11.15 10.11 -13.12
N GLY A 130 12.17 9.24 -13.13
CA GLY A 130 13.36 9.34 -12.27
C GLY A 130 13.08 9.00 -10.80
N ARG A 131 11.98 8.28 -10.53
CA ARG A 131 11.57 7.90 -9.18
C ARG A 131 12.28 6.61 -8.75
N ASP A 132 12.62 6.52 -7.46
CA ASP A 132 13.16 5.28 -6.90
C ASP A 132 12.19 4.12 -7.14
N SER A 133 12.75 2.98 -7.55
CA SER A 133 11.99 1.75 -7.72
C SER A 133 11.26 1.42 -6.42
N PRO A 134 10.00 0.95 -6.49
CA PRO A 134 9.39 0.29 -5.34
C PRO A 134 10.38 -0.76 -4.80
N PRO A 135 10.51 -0.91 -3.47
CA PRO A 135 11.49 -1.82 -2.87
C PRO A 135 11.29 -3.29 -3.26
N ILE A 136 10.16 -3.64 -3.88
CA ILE A 136 9.81 -5.01 -4.24
C ILE A 136 9.26 -5.07 -5.68
N LYS A 137 9.69 -6.08 -6.46
CA LYS A 137 9.19 -6.35 -7.80
C LYS A 137 7.74 -6.86 -7.73
N TRP A 138 6.77 -5.98 -7.93
CA TRP A 138 5.33 -6.32 -7.81
C TRP A 138 4.87 -7.42 -8.77
N THR A 139 5.46 -7.51 -9.96
CA THR A 139 5.07 -8.51 -10.98
C THR A 139 5.93 -9.77 -10.96
N GLY A 140 7.00 -9.82 -10.14
CA GLY A 140 7.94 -10.95 -10.09
C GLY A 140 8.68 -11.25 -11.41
N ARG A 141 8.38 -10.52 -12.50
CA ARG A 141 8.97 -10.70 -13.83
C ARG A 141 10.05 -9.66 -14.12
N PRO A 142 11.03 -9.97 -14.98
CA PRO A 142 11.91 -8.97 -15.55
C PRO A 142 11.09 -7.97 -16.39
N LEU A 143 11.49 -6.69 -16.36
CA LEU A 143 10.92 -5.66 -17.25
C LEU A 143 11.07 -6.10 -18.71
N PRO A 144 10.10 -5.78 -19.60
CA PRO A 144 10.19 -6.14 -21.01
C PRO A 144 11.45 -5.57 -21.70
N PRO A 145 12.08 -6.28 -22.66
CA PRO A 145 13.34 -5.86 -23.27
C PRO A 145 13.29 -4.50 -23.97
N PHE A 146 12.15 -4.14 -24.56
CA PHE A 146 11.95 -2.85 -25.24
C PHE A 146 11.89 -1.65 -24.27
N LEU A 147 11.79 -1.91 -22.96
CA LEU A 147 11.77 -0.90 -21.90
C LEU A 147 13.05 -0.96 -21.04
N SER A 148 13.78 -2.09 -21.04
CA SER A 148 15.09 -2.25 -20.39
C SER A 148 16.20 -1.36 -20.98
N SER A 149 16.05 -0.89 -22.23
CA SER A 149 17.05 -0.05 -22.90
C SER A 149 17.05 1.41 -22.42
N ARG A 150 16.03 1.87 -21.66
CA ARG A 150 15.96 3.25 -21.16
C ARG A 150 16.59 3.44 -19.77
N SER A 151 16.72 2.39 -18.96
CA SER A 151 17.34 2.46 -17.62
C SER A 151 18.88 2.56 -17.64
N HIS A 152 19.53 2.32 -18.78
CA HIS A 152 20.98 2.44 -18.93
C HIS A 152 21.45 3.86 -19.31
N LEU A 153 20.54 4.81 -19.52
CA LEU A 153 20.86 6.18 -19.93
C LEU A 153 20.82 7.21 -18.80
N LEU A 154 20.59 6.79 -17.55
CA LEU A 154 20.59 7.64 -16.37
C LEU A 154 21.62 7.14 -15.34
N ARG A 155 22.90 7.14 -15.72
CA ARG A 155 24.03 7.09 -14.79
C ARG A 155 24.78 8.40 -14.82
#